data_AF-A0A940EGR5-F1
#
_entry.id   AF-A0A940EGR5-F1
#
_cell.length_a   1.000
_cell.length_b   1.000
_cell.length_c   1.000
_cell.angle_alpha   90.00
_cell.angle_beta   90.00
_cell.angle_gamma   90.00
#
_symmetry.space_group_name_H-M   'P 1'
#
loop_
_entity.id
_entity.type
_entity.pdbx_description
1 polymer ?
#
loop_
_entity_poly.entity_id
_entity_poly.type
_entity_poly.pdbx_seq_one_letter_code
_entity_poly.pdbx_strand_id
1 'polypeptide(L)' 'MGPTSRLSVLARLFAEHRPSREIGMFQKILVANRGEIAIRVMRAANELGKRTVAVFAEEDKLGLHR' A
#
# COMPACT_ATOMS: atom_id res chain seq x y z
N MET A 1 -40.30 0.12 23.04
CA MET A 1 -39.05 0.77 23.47
C MET A 1 -38.18 -0.29 24.16
N GLY A 2 -37.31 -0.96 23.40
CA GLY A 2 -36.42 -1.99 23.95
C GLY A 2 -35.11 -1.39 24.45
N PRO A 3 -34.45 -1.98 25.46
CA PRO A 3 -33.29 -1.40 26.11
C PRO A 3 -32.10 -1.40 25.14
N THR A 4 -31.62 -0.20 24.80
CA THR A 4 -30.31 0.00 24.18
C THR A 4 -29.25 -0.32 25.23
N SER A 5 -29.07 -1.60 25.54
CA SER A 5 -28.02 -2.04 26.45
C SER A 5 -26.69 -1.64 25.83
N ARG A 6 -25.76 -1.08 26.63
CA ARG A 6 -24.41 -0.74 26.17
C ARG A 6 -23.71 -1.94 25.48
N LEU A 7 -24.09 -3.15 25.88
CA LEU A 7 -23.73 -4.42 25.25
C LEU A 7 -24.14 -4.52 23.77
N SER A 8 -25.34 -4.04 23.38
CA SER A 8 -25.81 -4.07 21.98
C SER A 8 -25.06 -3.09 21.07
N VAL A 9 -24.62 -1.95 21.61
CA VAL A 9 -23.82 -0.95 20.87
C VAL A 9 -22.38 -1.46 20.69
N LEU A 10 -21.78 -2.01 21.75
CA LEU A 10 -20.46 -2.65 21.69
C LEU A 10 -20.44 -3.81 20.70
N ALA A 11 -21.46 -4.67 20.71
CA ALA A 11 -21.57 -5.79 19.76
C ALA A 11 -21.64 -5.31 18.30
N ARG A 12 -22.32 -4.20 18.00
CA ARG A 12 -22.37 -3.61 16.65
C ARG A 12 -21.03 -2.99 16.23
N LEU A 13 -20.36 -2.27 17.14
CA LEU A 13 -19.05 -1.66 16.87
C LEU A 13 -17.98 -2.72 16.52
N PHE A 14 -18.02 -3.90 17.13
CA PHE A 14 -17.11 -4.99 16.78
C PHE A 14 -17.53 -5.75 15.52
N ALA A 15 -18.83 -5.90 15.25
CA ALA A 15 -19.33 -6.56 14.04
C ALA A 15 -19.11 -5.75 12.75
N GLU A 16 -19.03 -4.42 12.85
CA GLU A 16 -18.72 -3.53 11.72
C GLU A 16 -17.22 -3.45 11.39
N HIS A 17 -16.36 -4.09 12.19
CA HIS A 17 -14.94 -4.22 11.87
C HIS A 17 -14.77 -5.21 10.71
N ARG A 18 -15.06 -4.74 9.49
CA ARG A 18 -14.67 -5.45 8.27
C ARG A 18 -13.15 -5.48 8.27
N PRO A 19 -12.48 -6.64 8.42
CA PRO A 19 -11.05 -6.72 8.18
C PRO A 19 -10.84 -6.13 6.79
N SER A 20 -10.02 -5.07 6.73
CA SER A 20 -9.61 -4.43 5.49
C SER A 20 -9.34 -5.52 4.48
N ARG A 21 -10.08 -5.46 3.34
CA ARG A 21 -10.00 -6.40 2.20
C ARG A 21 -8.63 -7.07 2.20
N GLU A 22 -8.59 -8.40 2.32
CA GLU A 22 -7.38 -9.18 2.15
C GLU A 22 -6.62 -8.59 0.96
N ILE A 23 -5.55 -7.84 1.25
CA ILE A 23 -4.79 -7.15 0.22
C ILE A 23 -4.06 -8.29 -0.47
N GLY A 24 -4.67 -8.84 -1.51
CA GLY A 24 -4.07 -9.89 -2.31
C GLY A 24 -2.63 -9.48 -2.64
N MET A 25 -1.68 -10.40 -2.50
CA MET A 25 -0.26 -10.11 -2.65
C MET A 25 -0.01 -9.20 -3.85
N PHE A 26 0.52 -8.02 -3.59
CA PHE A 26 0.74 -7.01 -4.62
C PHE A 26 1.64 -7.56 -5.71
N GLN A 27 1.26 -7.32 -6.97
CA GLN A 27 1.96 -7.79 -8.17
C GLN A 27 2.83 -6.70 -8.79
N LYS A 28 2.59 -5.45 -8.42
CA LYS A 28 3.27 -4.27 -8.94
C LYS A 28 3.33 -3.16 -7.88
N ILE A 29 4.44 -2.44 -7.83
CA ILE A 29 4.73 -1.38 -6.85
C ILE A 29 5.01 -0.06 -7.60
N LEU A 30 4.36 1.02 -7.20
CA LEU A 30 4.73 2.38 -7.62
C LEU A 30 5.79 2.93 -6.67
N VAL A 31 6.93 3.34 -7.19
CA VAL A 31 8.01 3.96 -6.42
C VAL A 31 7.92 5.47 -6.58
N ALA A 32 7.24 6.11 -5.63
CA ALA A 32 7.07 7.56 -5.56
C ALA A 32 8.31 8.24 -4.95
N ASN A 33 9.48 8.00 -5.54
CA ASN A 33 10.75 8.55 -5.08
C ASN A 33 11.73 8.68 -6.27
N ARG A 34 12.84 9.40 -6.08
CA ARG A 34 13.91 9.58 -7.07
C ARG A 34 15.27 9.11 -6.57
N GLY A 35 16.24 9.04 -7.48
CA GLY A 35 17.64 8.79 -7.16
C GLY A 35 17.91 7.39 -6.56
N GLU A 36 18.90 7.32 -5.68
CA GLU A 36 19.42 6.05 -5.18
C GLU A 36 18.42 5.24 -4.33
N ILE A 37 17.56 5.91 -3.57
CA ILE A 37 16.52 5.24 -2.79
C ILE A 37 15.48 4.57 -3.70
N ALA A 38 15.10 5.21 -4.79
CA ALA A 38 14.19 4.61 -5.77
C ALA A 38 14.81 3.33 -6.38
N ILE A 39 16.11 3.36 -6.71
CA ILE A 39 16.84 2.20 -7.21
C ILE A 39 16.88 1.06 -6.17
N ARG A 40 17.11 1.37 -4.89
CA ARG A 40 17.12 0.36 -3.82
C ARG A 40 15.77 -0.34 -3.67
N VAL A 41 14.68 0.44 -3.66
CA VAL A 41 13.33 -0.12 -3.58
C VAL A 41 13.03 -0.99 -4.80
N MET A 42 13.40 -0.54 -5.99
CA MET A 42 13.18 -1.32 -7.21
C MET A 42 13.97 -2.63 -7.25
N ARG A 43 15.20 -2.64 -6.74
CA ARG A 43 16.02 -3.86 -6.62
C ARG A 43 15.40 -4.85 -5.65
N ALA A 44 15.03 -4.40 -4.45
CA ALA A 44 14.38 -5.25 -3.46
C ALA A 44 13.03 -5.80 -3.99
N ALA A 45 12.25 -4.98 -4.69
CA ALA A 45 11.00 -5.42 -5.33
C ALA A 45 11.26 -6.50 -6.38
N ASN A 46 12.31 -6.33 -7.21
CA ASN A 46 12.68 -7.31 -8.22
C ASN A 46 13.14 -8.65 -7.61
N GLU A 47 13.91 -8.62 -6.52
CA GLU A 47 14.29 -9.83 -5.76
C GLU A 47 13.07 -10.60 -5.21
N LEU A 48 12.00 -9.88 -4.90
CA LEU A 48 10.71 -10.45 -4.46
C LEU A 48 9.79 -10.84 -5.63
N GLY A 49 10.29 -10.79 -6.88
CA GLY A 49 9.51 -11.10 -8.09
C GLY A 49 8.40 -10.10 -8.38
N LYS A 50 8.53 -8.85 -7.92
CA LYS A 50 7.52 -7.79 -8.08
C LYS A 50 7.91 -6.84 -9.20
N ARG A 51 6.93 -6.44 -10.01
CA ARG A 51 7.10 -5.40 -11.03
C ARG A 51 7.10 -4.03 -10.37
N THR A 52 7.81 -3.07 -10.96
CA THR A 52 7.84 -1.69 -10.46
C THR A 52 7.43 -0.68 -11.53
N VAL A 53 7.02 0.50 -11.08
CA VAL A 53 6.82 1.70 -11.89
C VAL A 53 7.49 2.84 -11.13
N ALA A 54 8.36 3.59 -11.80
CA ALA A 54 9.00 4.78 -11.25
C ALA A 54 8.25 6.05 -11.71
N VAL A 55 8.26 7.08 -10.88
CA VAL A 55 7.90 8.45 -11.27
C VAL A 55 9.17 9.28 -11.36
N PHE A 56 9.27 10.13 -12.36
CA PHE A 56 10.40 11.05 -12.53
C PHE A 56 9.89 12.39 -13.06
N ALA A 57 10.53 13.49 -12.66
CA ALA A 57 10.29 14.81 -13.23
C ALA A 57 11.01 14.93 -14.59
N GLU A 58 10.63 15.89 -15.44
CA GLU A 58 11.27 16.03 -16.77
C GLU A 58 12.78 16.28 -16.65
N GLU A 59 13.20 16.97 -15.59
CA GLU A 59 14.61 17.22 -15.25
C GLU A 59 15.38 15.93 -14.91
N ASP A 60 14.68 14.90 -14.43
CA ASP A 60 15.22 13.59 -14.05
C ASP A 60 15.15 12.56 -15.20
N LYS A 61 14.83 12.98 -16.42
CA LYS A 61 14.66 12.08 -17.57
C LYS A 61 15.87 11.22 -17.90
N LEU A 62 17.07 11.68 -17.55
CA LEU A 62 18.34 10.94 -17.68
C LEU A 62 18.81 10.29 -16.37
N GLY A 63 17.99 10.36 -15.32
CA GLY A 63 18.29 9.76 -14.03
C GLY A 63 18.24 8.22 -14.07
N LEU A 64 19.16 7.57 -13.37
CA LEU A 64 19.30 6.10 -13.32
C LEU A 64 18.09 5.35 -12.71
N HIS A 65 17.14 6.07 -12.12
CA HIS A 65 15.98 5.50 -11.44
C HIS A 65 14.70 5.50 -12.30
N ARG A 66 14.80 5.92 -13.57
CA ARG A 66 13.70 5.90 -14.53
C ARG A 66 13.43 4.50 -15.07
#